data_AF-A0A7W5C245-F1
#
_entry.id   AF-A0A7W5C245-F1
#
_cell.length_a   1.000
_cell.length_b   1.000
_cell.length_c   1.000
_cell.angle_alpha   90.00
_cell.angle_beta   90.00
_cell.angle_gamma   90.00
#
_symmetry.space_group_name_H-M   'P 1'
#
loop_
_entity.id
_entity.type
_entity.pdbx_description
1 polymer ?
#
loop_
_entity_poly.entity_id
_entity_poly.type
_entity_poly.pdbx_seq_one_letter_code
_entity_poly.pdbx_strand_id
1 'polypeptide(L)' 'MYTKQLRIAALAERFPQRAFTSLAHNIDAQWLKTAYLMTRRDGAVGIDGQTADDFVRDFEANIQRLLEEAEAV' A
#
# COMPACT_ATOMS: atom_id res chain seq x y z
N MET A 1 -18.90 6.97 -5.39
CA MET A 1 -18.65 6.05 -4.27
C MET A 1 -17.47 6.61 -3.48
N TYR A 2 -17.62 6.86 -2.18
CA TYR A 2 -16.56 7.46 -1.36
C TYR A 2 -15.69 6.35 -0.76
N THR A 3 -14.42 6.26 -1.17
CA THR A 3 -13.49 5.26 -0.64
C THR A 3 -12.74 5.82 0.58
N LYS A 4 -12.23 4.92 1.44
CA LYS A 4 -11.38 5.31 2.58
C LYS A 4 -10.16 6.14 2.10
N GLN A 5 -9.59 5.82 0.94
CA GLN A 5 -8.48 6.56 0.34
C GLN A 5 -8.84 8.02 0.01
N LEU A 6 -10.01 8.24 -0.61
CA LEU A 6 -10.46 9.59 -0.95
C LEU A 6 -10.70 10.45 0.29
N ARG A 7 -11.16 9.83 1.40
CA ARG A 7 -11.26 10.51 2.69
C ARG A 7 -9.90 10.92 3.25
N ILE A 8 -8.94 10.02 3.22
CA ILE A 8 -7.58 10.27 3.70
C ILE A 8 -6.93 11.37 2.86
N ALA A 9 -7.05 11.30 1.53
CA ALA A 9 -6.54 12.32 0.62
C ALA A 9 -7.16 13.70 0.87
N ALA A 10 -8.48 13.78 1.01
CA ALA A 10 -9.17 15.05 1.30
C ALA A 10 -8.76 15.64 2.67
N LEU A 11 -8.53 14.78 3.67
CA LEU A 11 -8.04 15.23 4.97
C LEU A 11 -6.59 15.72 4.89
N ALA A 12 -5.73 15.04 4.12
CA ALA A 12 -4.34 15.45 3.92
C ALA A 12 -4.26 16.79 3.16
N GLU A 13 -5.10 16.98 2.14
CA GLU A 13 -5.20 18.25 1.40
C GLU A 13 -5.65 19.39 2.32
N ARG A 14 -6.64 19.14 3.19
CA ARG A 14 -7.15 20.15 4.12
C ARG A 14 -6.19 20.47 5.27
N PHE A 15 -5.36 19.51 5.67
CA PHE A 15 -4.45 19.62 6.82
C PHE A 15 -3.03 19.20 6.44
N PRO A 16 -2.33 19.95 5.57
CA PRO A 16 -1.04 19.54 5.01
C PRO A 16 0.09 19.44 6.06
N GLN A 17 -0.05 20.12 7.20
CA GLN A 17 0.92 20.10 8.29
C GLN A 17 0.66 18.98 9.31
N ARG A 18 -0.41 18.19 9.15
CA ARG A 18 -0.77 17.13 10.09
C ARG A 18 -0.17 15.80 9.65
N ALA A 19 0.58 15.16 10.54
CA ALA A 19 0.96 13.76 10.37
C ALA A 19 -0.22 12.84 10.71
N PHE A 20 -0.52 11.90 9.81
CA PHE A 20 -1.50 10.83 10.05
C PHE A 20 -0.77 9.60 10.58
N THR A 21 -0.94 9.31 11.86
CA THR A 21 -0.17 8.25 12.55
C THR A 21 -0.87 6.90 12.62
N SER A 22 -2.15 6.80 12.23
CA SER A 22 -2.95 5.55 12.31
C SER A 22 -3.50 5.09 10.96
N LEU A 23 -2.73 5.29 9.88
CA LEU A 23 -3.15 4.87 8.55
C LEU A 23 -3.12 3.35 8.36
N ALA A 24 -2.23 2.64 9.06
CA ALA A 24 -2.04 1.19 9.00
C ALA A 24 -3.36 0.41 9.02
N HIS A 25 -4.22 0.65 10.01
CA HIS A 25 -5.50 -0.05 10.16
C HIS A 25 -6.52 0.16 9.03
N ASN A 26 -6.25 1.07 8.10
CA ASN A 26 -7.10 1.28 6.93
C ASN A 26 -6.66 0.46 5.71
N ILE A 27 -5.44 -0.09 5.74
CA ILE A 27 -4.86 -0.89 4.67
C ILE A 27 -5.37 -2.32 4.82
N ASP A 28 -5.98 -2.85 3.76
CA ASP A 28 -6.43 -4.24 3.68
C ASP A 28 -5.81 -4.94 2.45
N ALA A 29 -5.94 -6.27 2.39
CA ALA A 29 -5.36 -7.07 1.30
C ALA A 29 -5.86 -6.62 -0.09
N GLN A 30 -7.11 -6.17 -0.22
CA GLN A 30 -7.66 -5.73 -1.50
C GLN A 30 -7.05 -4.40 -1.93
N TRP A 31 -6.82 -3.49 -0.98
CA TRP A 31 -6.05 -2.27 -1.23
C TRP A 31 -4.64 -2.61 -1.69
N LEU A 32 -3.91 -3.50 -1.00
CA LEU A 32 -2.55 -3.89 -1.39
C LEU A 32 -2.50 -4.51 -2.80
N LYS A 33 -3.47 -5.37 -3.15
CA LYS A 33 -3.60 -5.93 -4.51
C LYS A 33 -3.83 -4.82 -5.55
N THR A 34 -4.70 -3.86 -5.24
CA THR A 34 -4.97 -2.73 -6.13
C THR A 34 -3.73 -1.84 -6.29
N ALA A 35 -3.02 -1.56 -5.20
CA ALA A 35 -1.76 -0.82 -5.24
C ALA A 35 -0.73 -1.53 -6.12
N TYR A 36 -0.57 -2.86 -5.98
CA TYR A 36 0.31 -3.64 -6.84
C TYR A 36 -0.05 -3.53 -8.33
N LEU A 37 -1.34 -3.48 -8.68
CA LEU A 37 -1.78 -3.29 -10.08
C LEU A 37 -1.53 -1.87 -10.60
N MET A 38 -1.55 -0.87 -9.72
CA MET A 38 -1.28 0.53 -10.07
C MET A 38 0.22 0.86 -10.14
N THR A 39 1.06 0.06 -9.49
CA THR A 39 2.52 0.23 -9.52
C THR A 39 3.06 -0.03 -10.93
N ARG A 40 3.83 0.94 -11.43
CA ARG A 40 4.56 0.83 -12.69
C ARG A 40 5.51 -0.37 -12.68
N ARG A 41 5.38 -1.26 -13.66
CA ARG A 41 6.22 -2.47 -13.80
C ARG A 41 7.64 -2.17 -14.31
N ASP A 42 7.80 -1.04 -14.99
CA ASP A 42 9.08 -0.53 -15.48
C ASP A 42 9.79 0.39 -14.47
N GLY A 43 9.30 0.42 -13.22
CA GLY A 43 9.88 1.21 -12.14
C GLY A 43 11.14 0.61 -11.54
N ALA A 44 11.71 1.30 -10.55
CA ALA A 44 12.81 0.79 -9.77
C ALA A 44 12.42 -0.49 -9.02
N VAL A 45 13.41 -1.35 -8.77
CA VAL A 45 13.25 -2.53 -7.91
C VAL A 45 12.87 -2.13 -6.48
N GLY A 46 12.22 -3.04 -5.75
CA GLY A 46 11.92 -2.86 -4.34
C GLY A 46 13.17 -2.58 -3.51
N ILE A 47 13.01 -1.99 -2.33
CA ILE A 47 14.13 -1.72 -1.39
C ILE A 47 14.87 -3.00 -0.95
N ASP A 48 14.20 -4.13 -1.08
CA ASP A 48 14.68 -5.50 -0.85
C ASP A 48 15.36 -6.10 -2.10
N GLY A 49 15.46 -5.35 -3.19
CA GLY A 49 15.98 -5.82 -4.48
C GLY A 49 15.01 -6.69 -5.28
N GLN A 50 13.77 -6.88 -4.80
CA GLN A 50 12.78 -7.72 -5.47
C GLN A 50 12.17 -6.99 -6.67
N THR A 51 12.09 -7.67 -7.83
CA THR A 51 11.39 -7.15 -9.01
C THR A 51 9.88 -7.37 -8.93
N ALA A 52 9.10 -6.68 -9.76
CA ALA A 52 7.66 -6.93 -9.85
C ALA A 52 7.32 -8.37 -10.29
N ASP A 53 8.19 -8.98 -11.10
CA ASP A 53 8.06 -10.36 -11.59
C ASP A 53 8.44 -11.38 -10.51
N ASP A 54 9.40 -11.07 -9.64
CA ASP A 54 9.71 -11.91 -8.49
C ASP A 54 8.58 -11.86 -7.46
N PHE A 55 8.05 -10.66 -7.20
CA PHE A 55 6.94 -10.45 -6.26
C PHE A 55 5.69 -11.27 -6.63
N VAL A 56 5.38 -11.39 -7.92
CA VAL A 56 4.14 -12.05 -8.36
C VAL A 56 4.18 -13.58 -8.27
N ARG A 57 5.38 -14.18 -8.14
CA ARG A 57 5.52 -15.65 -8.06
C ARG A 57 4.79 -16.23 -6.85
N ASP A 58 4.87 -15.54 -5.73
CA ASP A 58 4.19 -15.89 -4.47
C ASP A 58 3.20 -14.79 -4.05
N PHE A 59 2.41 -14.29 -5.02
CA PHE A 59 1.63 -13.06 -4.88
C PHE A 59 0.77 -13.00 -3.60
N GLU A 60 0.00 -14.04 -3.30
CA GLU A 60 -0.90 -14.03 -2.13
C GLU A 60 -0.12 -14.02 -0.81
N ALA A 61 0.97 -14.80 -0.73
CA ALA A 61 1.82 -14.84 0.46
C ALA A 61 2.54 -13.50 0.67
N ASN A 62 2.98 -12.85 -0.41
CA ASN A 62 3.59 -11.53 -0.36
C ASN A 62 2.59 -10.45 0.07
N ILE A 63 1.33 -10.52 -0.38
CA ILE A 63 0.27 -9.60 0.08
C ILE A 63 -0.01 -9.80 1.59
N GLN A 64 -0.07 -11.04 2.05
CA GLN A 64 -0.29 -11.33 3.47
C GLN A 64 0.87 -10.82 4.34
N ARG A 65 2.11 -11.05 3.90
CA ARG A 65 3.31 -10.52 4.59
C ARG A 65 3.28 -8.99 4.68
N LEU A 66 2.95 -8.29 3.59
CA LEU A 66 2.83 -6.83 3.60
C LEU A 66 1.72 -6.33 4.53
N LEU A 67 0.62 -7.07 4.66
CA LEU A 67 -0.47 -6.72 5.58
C LEU A 67 -0.01 -6.83 7.04
N GLU A 68 0.68 -7.92 7.39
CA GLU A 68 1.24 -8.14 8.73
C GLU A 68 2.30 -7.09 9.08
N GLU A 69 3.18 -6.76 8.14
CA GLU A 69 4.18 -5.69 8.30
C GLU A 69 3.53 -4.31 8.49
N ALA A 70 2.44 -4.03 7.79
CA ALA A 70 1.71 -2.77 7.91
C ALA A 70 0.99 -2.64 9.26
N GLU A 71 0.49 -3.73 9.84
CA GLU A 71 -0.17 -3.74 11.16
C GLU A 71 0.80 -3.66 12.35
N ALA A 72 2.07 -4.02 12.14
CA ALA A 72 3.09 -4.05 13.19
C ALA A 72 3.71 -2.67 13.54
N VAL A 73 3.31 -1.59 12.84
CA VAL A 73 3.81 -0.21 13.00
C VAL A 73 2.79 0.66 13.73
#